data_AF-A0A0G4MEG1-F1
#
_entry.id   AF-A0A0G4MEG1-F1
#
_cell.length_a   1.000
_cell.length_b   1.000
_cell.length_c   1.000
_cell.angle_alpha   90.00
_cell.angle_beta   90.00
_cell.angle_gamma   90.00
#
_symmetry.space_group_name_H-M   'P 1'
#
loop_
_entity.id
_entity.type
_entity.pdbx_description
1 polymer ?
#
loop_
_entity_poly.entity_id
_entity_poly.type
_entity_poly.pdbx_seq_one_letter_code
_entity_poly.pdbx_strand_id
1 'polypeptide(L)'
;MDDATTLIGDLQQKLAQLDHKVAAYRLDMAAEFTRYSRDLLENIPEELSTQVRHGLAASLSQYPALGSELELADLVSLPSVGPIAAAATTADLDAKS
;
A
#
# COMPACT_ATOMS: atom_id res chain seq x y z
N MET A 1 2.95 38.77 -31.04
CA MET A 1 1.96 38.24 -30.09
C MET A 1 2.02 36.71 -30.06
N ASP A 2 2.42 36.09 -31.18
CA ASP A 2 2.64 34.65 -31.32
C ASP A 2 3.72 34.08 -30.37
N ASP A 3 4.79 34.82 -30.09
CA ASP A 3 5.89 34.34 -29.22
C ASP A 3 5.43 34.05 -27.77
N ALA A 4 4.48 34.84 -27.25
CA ALA A 4 3.94 34.63 -25.91
C ALA A 4 3.07 33.37 -25.84
N THR A 5 2.28 33.10 -26.88
CA THR A 5 1.47 31.88 -26.98
C THR A 5 2.32 30.63 -27.19
N THR A 6 3.40 30.72 -27.96
CA THR A 6 4.35 29.60 -28.13
C THR A 6 5.07 29.29 -26.82
N LEU A 7 5.51 30.31 -26.08
CA LEU A 7 6.15 30.13 -24.78
C LEU A 7 5.22 29.47 -23.75
N ILE A 8 3.95 29.86 -23.73
CA ILE A 8 2.94 29.24 -22.86
C ILE A 8 2.73 27.77 -23.23
N GLY A 9 2.69 27.44 -24.53
CA GLY A 9 2.61 26.05 -25.01
C GLY A 9 3.81 25.22 -24.56
N ASP A 10 5.03 25.75 -24.70
CA ASP A 10 6.26 25.07 -24.27
C ASP A 10 6.30 24.84 -22.75
N LEU A 11 5.83 25.81 -21.96
CA LEU A 11 5.73 25.71 -20.50
C LEU A 11 4.73 24.62 -20.09
N GLN A 12 3.56 24.59 -20.73
CA GLN A 12 2.55 23.56 -20.47
C GLN A 12 3.07 22.16 -20.83
N GLN A 13 3.78 22.03 -21.96
CA GLN A 13 4.39 20.77 -22.36
C GLN A 13 5.46 20.31 -21.36
N LYS A 14 6.30 21.22 -20.87
CA LYS A 14 7.30 20.90 -19.85
C LYS A 14 6.67 20.49 -18.52
N LEU A 15 5.58 21.13 -18.13
CA LEU A 15 4.84 20.75 -16.92
C LEU A 15 4.27 19.34 -17.06
N ALA A 16 3.61 19.02 -18.18
CA ALA A 16 3.08 17.69 -18.43
C ALA A 16 4.19 16.60 -18.45
N GLN A 17 5.36 16.91 -19.03
CA GLN A 17 6.50 16.00 -18.99
C GLN A 17 7.06 15.79 -17.59
N LEU A 18 7.08 16.85 -16.77
CA LEU A 18 7.52 16.76 -15.38
C LEU A 18 6.53 15.94 -14.56
N ASP A 19 5.22 16.20 -14.69
CA ASP A 19 4.17 15.45 -14.02
C ASP A 19 4.25 13.96 -14.35
N HIS A 20 4.48 13.63 -15.63
CA HIS A 20 4.67 12.24 -16.05
C HIS A 20 5.90 11.60 -15.41
N LYS A 21 7.03 12.31 -15.33
CA LYS A 21 8.25 11.81 -14.66
C LYS A 21 8.04 11.61 -13.16
N VAL A 22 7.33 12.54 -12.51
CA VAL A 22 7.01 12.44 -11.08
C VAL A 22 6.12 11.22 -10.83
N ALA A 23 5.11 10.99 -11.66
CA ALA A 23 4.26 9.80 -11.56
C ALA A 23 5.08 8.51 -11.75
N ALA A 24 5.92 8.44 -12.78
CA ALA A 24 6.78 7.27 -13.01
C ALA A 24 7.74 7.00 -11.84
N TYR A 25 8.35 8.04 -11.27
CA TYR A 25 9.24 7.92 -10.12
C TYR A 25 8.51 7.45 -8.85
N ARG A 26 7.28 7.92 -8.63
CA ARG A 26 6.47 7.46 -7.49
C ARG A 26 6.11 5.99 -7.61
N LEU A 27 5.73 5.53 -8.79
CA LEU A 27 5.44 4.13 -9.07
C LEU A 27 6.67 3.24 -8.81
N ASP A 28 7.84 3.67 -9.29
CA ASP A 28 9.10 2.97 -9.09
C ASP A 28 9.48 2.88 -7.60
N MET A 29 9.37 3.99 -6.86
CA MET A 29 9.57 4.00 -5.40
C MET A 29 8.59 3.07 -4.68
N ALA A 30 7.31 3.04 -5.08
CA ALA A 30 6.32 2.17 -4.46
C ALA A 30 6.63 0.69 -4.72
N ALA A 31 7.11 0.35 -5.92
CA ALA A 31 7.53 -1.01 -6.27
C ALA A 31 8.76 -1.44 -5.43
N GLU A 32 9.78 -0.60 -5.35
CA GLU A 32 10.99 -0.89 -4.56
C GLU A 32 10.70 -0.98 -3.07
N PHE A 33 9.84 -0.10 -2.54
CA PHE A 33 9.39 -0.17 -1.16
C PHE A 33 8.65 -1.48 -0.88
N THR A 34 7.71 -1.87 -1.75
CA THR A 34 6.96 -3.13 -1.63
C THR A 34 7.89 -4.34 -1.64
N ARG A 35 8.86 -4.34 -2.56
CA ARG A 35 9.86 -5.41 -2.66
C ARG A 35 10.72 -5.51 -1.40
N TYR A 36 11.31 -4.39 -0.97
CA TYR A 36 12.15 -4.36 0.21
C TYR A 36 11.39 -4.74 1.48
N SER A 37 10.15 -4.28 1.63
CA SER A 37 9.26 -4.65 2.72
C SER A 37 9.01 -6.16 2.74
N ARG A 38 8.70 -6.76 1.59
CA ARG A 38 8.49 -8.20 1.47
C ARG A 38 9.74 -8.99 1.84
N ASP A 39 10.89 -8.64 1.27
CA ASP A 39 12.16 -9.33 1.51
C ASP A 39 12.57 -9.25 2.99
N LEU A 40 12.31 -8.11 3.64
CA LEU A 40 12.59 -7.92 5.06
C LEU A 40 11.63 -8.72 5.97
N LEU A 41 10.37 -8.83 5.58
CA LEU A 41 9.33 -9.50 6.36
C LEU A 41 9.31 -11.03 6.14
N GLU A 42 9.93 -11.55 5.08
CA GLU A 42 9.98 -12.99 4.77
C GLU A 42 10.68 -13.81 5.86
N ASN A 43 11.65 -13.22 6.56
CA ASN A 43 12.44 -13.89 7.60
C ASN A 43 11.87 -13.72 9.03
N ILE A 44 10.70 -13.09 9.16
CA ILE A 44 10.08 -12.72 10.43
C ILE A 44 8.79 -13.55 10.63
N PRO A 45 8.43 -13.93 11.88
CA PRO A 45 7.14 -14.56 12.16
C PRO A 45 5.96 -13.80 11.55
N GLU A 46 5.02 -14.54 10.95
CA GLU A 46 3.89 -14.01 10.19
C GLU A 46 3.04 -13.00 10.99
N GLU A 47 2.91 -13.23 12.29
CA GLU A 47 2.17 -12.37 13.23
C GLU A 47 2.79 -10.97 13.36
N LEU A 48 4.13 -10.89 13.44
CA LEU A 48 4.86 -9.61 13.41
C LEU A 48 4.83 -8.98 12.02
N SER A 49 4.90 -9.79 10.96
CA SER A 49 4.81 -9.28 9.59
C SER A 49 3.46 -8.59 9.31
N THR A 50 2.39 -9.14 9.87
CA THR A 50 1.02 -8.65 9.73
C THR A 50 0.82 -7.38 10.54
N GLN A 51 1.39 -7.33 11.75
CA GLN A 51 1.36 -6.13 12.59
C GLN A 51 2.11 -4.96 11.94
N VAL A 52 3.26 -5.21 11.31
CA VAL A 52 4.03 -4.18 10.57
C VAL A 52 3.24 -3.69 9.36
N ARG A 53 2.64 -4.60 8.57
CA ARG A 53 1.78 -4.23 7.43
C ARG A 53 0.59 -3.37 7.86
N HIS A 54 -0.08 -3.72 8.95
CA HIS A 54 -1.22 -2.94 9.48
C HIS A 54 -0.79 -1.55 9.99
N GLY A 55 0.31 -1.47 10.74
CA GLY A 55 0.86 -0.19 11.20
C GLY A 55 1.30 0.71 10.05
N LEU A 56 1.88 0.11 9.02
CA LEU A 56 2.27 0.81 7.80
C LEU A 56 1.04 1.31 7.03
N ALA A 57 0.00 0.49 6.83
CA ALA A 57 -1.24 0.91 6.17
C ALA A 57 -1.89 2.10 6.91
N ALA A 58 -1.91 2.06 8.24
CA ALA A 58 -2.39 3.17 9.06
C ALA A 58 -1.55 4.45 8.89
N SER A 59 -0.22 4.34 8.78
CA SER A 59 0.64 5.49 8.51
C SER A 59 0.49 6.02 7.09
N LEU A 60 0.30 5.15 6.10
CA LEU A 60 0.13 5.52 4.68
C LEU A 60 -1.20 6.25 4.42
N SER A 61 -2.22 6.03 5.26
CA SER A 61 -3.46 6.82 5.23
C SER A 61 -3.22 8.33 5.45
N GLN A 62 -2.11 8.70 6.10
CA GLN A 62 -1.69 10.08 6.32
C GLN A 62 -0.99 10.69 5.09
N TYR A 63 -0.61 9.85 4.11
CA TYR A 63 0.09 10.24 2.90
C TYR A 63 -0.67 9.75 1.65
N PRO A 64 -1.81 10.37 1.29
CA PRO A 64 -2.69 9.87 0.23
C PRO A 64 -1.99 9.74 -1.13
N ALA A 65 -0.99 10.58 -1.43
CA ALA A 65 -0.18 10.44 -2.64
C ALA A 65 0.66 9.15 -2.66
N LEU A 66 1.11 8.65 -1.51
CA LEU A 66 1.88 7.40 -1.42
C LEU A 66 0.96 6.20 -1.21
N GLY A 67 -0.11 6.38 -0.42
CA GLY A 67 -1.09 5.35 -0.10
C GLY A 67 -1.80 4.80 -1.33
N SER A 68 -2.22 5.65 -2.28
CA SER A 68 -2.89 5.16 -3.51
C SER A 68 -1.98 4.32 -4.40
N GLU A 69 -0.68 4.57 -4.38
CA GLU A 69 0.32 3.88 -5.21
C GLU A 69 0.74 2.54 -4.56
N LEU A 70 0.77 2.50 -3.23
CA LEU A 70 1.07 1.31 -2.43
C LEU A 70 -0.15 0.38 -2.26
N GLU A 71 -1.37 0.92 -2.14
CA GLU A 71 -2.60 0.11 -2.17
C GLU A 71 -2.79 -0.59 -3.52
N LEU A 72 -2.46 0.08 -4.64
CA LEU A 72 -2.49 -0.56 -5.96
C LEU A 72 -1.55 -1.78 -6.05
N ALA A 73 -0.45 -1.79 -5.28
CA ALA A 73 0.48 -2.91 -5.21
C ALA A 73 0.01 -4.05 -4.28
N ASP A 74 -0.83 -3.74 -3.27
CA ASP A 74 -1.25 -4.70 -2.22
C ASP A 74 -2.69 -5.23 -2.38
N LEU A 75 -3.57 -4.51 -3.11
CA LEU A 75 -4.95 -4.96 -3.40
C LEU A 75 -5.01 -6.20 -4.33
N VAL A 76 -3.87 -6.67 -4.84
CA VAL A 76 -3.76 -7.92 -5.62
C VAL A 76 -3.49 -9.13 -4.71
N SER A 77 -3.23 -8.96 -3.42
CA SER A 77 -2.84 -10.07 -2.55
C SER A 77 -3.39 -10.00 -1.11
N LEU A 78 -4.71 -9.87 -0.97
CA LEU A 78 -5.39 -10.32 0.25
C LEU A 78 -6.34 -11.48 -0.08
N PRO A 79 -6.09 -12.71 0.44
CA PRO A 79 -7.19 -13.63 0.63
C PRO A 79 -8.15 -12.98 1.63
N SER A 80 -9.41 -12.91 1.25
CA SER A 80 -10.52 -12.56 2.13
C SER A 80 -10.52 -13.53 3.32
N VAL A 81 -9.89 -13.14 4.43
CA VAL A 81 -10.08 -13.83 5.70
C VAL A 81 -11.31 -13.19 6.32
N GLY A 82 -12.45 -13.87 6.17
CA GLY A 82 -13.69 -13.55 6.86
C GLY A 82 -13.49 -13.49 8.38
N PRO A 83 -14.43 -12.90 9.12
CA PRO A 83 -14.27 -12.64 10.55
C PRO A 83 -14.11 -13.95 11.32
N ILE A 84 -12.88 -14.25 11.75
CA ILE A 84 -12.59 -15.29 12.74
C ILE A 84 -12.59 -14.67 14.14
N ALA A 85 -13.77 -14.53 14.73
CA ALA A 85 -13.92 -14.39 16.18
C ALA A 85 -15.38 -14.66 16.61
N ALA A 86 -15.77 -15.93 16.71
CA ALA A 86 -16.72 -16.43 17.72
C ALA A 86 -16.92 -17.95 17.57
N ALA A 87 -15.86 -18.73 17.75
CA ALA A 87 -15.99 -20.17 18.00
C ALA A 87 -15.13 -20.54 19.21
N ALA A 88 -15.59 -20.13 20.40
CA ALA A 88 -15.19 -20.77 21.65
C ALA A 88 -16.32 -21.74 22.02
N THR A 89 -16.18 -22.98 21.54
CA THR A 89 -16.85 -24.16 22.05
C THR A 89 -16.49 -24.32 23.54
N THR A 90 -17.46 -24.16 24.43
CA THR A 90 -17.41 -24.72 25.78
C THR A 90 -18.28 -25.98 25.80
N ALA A 91 -17.66 -27.11 25.54
CA ALA A 91 -18.06 -28.45 25.97
C ALA A 91 -16.73 -29.09 26.42
N ASP A 92 -16.55 -29.67 27.60
CA ASP A 92 -17.33 -30.73 28.23
C ASP A 92 -16.72 -31.06 29.62
N LEU A 93 -17.44 -31.87 30.42
CA LEU A 93 -17.15 -32.43 31.78
C LEU A 93 -17.43 -31.49 32.97
N ASP A 94 -18.39 -31.79 33.86
CA ASP A 94 -18.43 -33.01 34.66
C ASP A 94 -19.87 -33.49 34.94
N ALA A 95 -20.08 -34.79 34.73
CA ALA A 95 -21.28 -35.50 35.12
C ALA A 95 -20.94 -36.48 36.25
N LYS A 96 -21.87 -36.57 37.22
CA LYS A 96 -22.13 -37.73 38.09
C LYS A 96 -21.33 -37.82 39.39
N SER A 97 -21.98 -37.45 40.51
CA SER A 97 -22.49 -38.43 41.49
C SER A 97 -23.40 -37.80 42.54
#